data_AF-A0A914SF35-F1
#
_entry.id   AF-A0A914SF35-F1
#
_cell.length_a   1.000
_cell.length_b   1.000
_cell.length_c   1.000
_cell.angle_alpha   90.00
_cell.angle_beta   90.00
_cell.angle_gamma   90.00
#
_symmetry.space_group_name_H-M   'P 1'
#
loop_
_entity.id
_entity.type
_entity.pdbx_description
1 polymer ?
#
loop_
_entity_poly.entity_id
_entity_poly.type
_entity_poly.pdbx_seq_one_letter_code
_entity_poly.pdbx_strand_id
1 'polypeptide(L)'
;MSELDQLRQEAEQLKAQIREARKAANDTTLASVAANLEPIGRIQMRTRRTLRGHLAKIYAMHWASDSRNLVSASQDGKLIVWDSYTTNKS
;
A
#
# COMPACT_ATOMS: atom_id res chain seq x y z
N MET A 1 -34.39 -27.40 -1.12
CA MET A 1 -33.33 -26.37 -1.10
C MET A 1 -32.26 -26.83 -2.06
N SER A 2 -31.79 -25.97 -2.96
CA SER A 2 -30.69 -26.32 -3.87
C SER A 2 -29.39 -26.46 -3.07
N GLU A 3 -28.46 -27.29 -3.52
CA GLU A 3 -27.08 -27.35 -3.00
C GLU A 3 -26.42 -25.95 -3.00
N LEU A 4 -26.73 -25.14 -4.02
CA LEU A 4 -26.28 -23.75 -4.10
C LEU A 4 -26.81 -22.89 -2.94
N ASP A 5 -28.06 -23.12 -2.51
CA ASP A 5 -28.66 -22.37 -1.41
C ASP A 5 -28.01 -22.75 -0.07
N GLN A 6 -27.68 -24.03 0.10
CA GLN A 6 -26.98 -24.54 1.28
C GLN A 6 -25.58 -23.92 1.39
N LEU A 7 -24.80 -23.94 0.31
CA LEU A 7 -23.46 -23.33 0.28
C LEU A 7 -23.50 -21.82 0.53
N ARG A 8 -24.52 -21.12 0.02
CA ARG A 8 -24.73 -19.69 0.29
C ARG A 8 -25.01 -19.45 1.77
N GLN A 9 -25.87 -20.25 2.37
CA GLN A 9 -26.21 -20.13 3.79
C GLN A 9 -25.01 -20.42 4.68
N GLU A 10 -24.25 -21.48 4.38
CA GLU A 10 -23.02 -21.82 5.09
C GLU A 10 -21.97 -20.70 5.00
N ALA A 11 -21.78 -20.11 3.82
CA ALA A 11 -20.87 -18.98 3.65
C ALA A 11 -21.27 -17.76 4.51
N GLU A 12 -22.56 -17.43 4.60
CA GLU A 12 -23.03 -16.36 5.47
C GLU A 12 -22.85 -16.69 6.96
N GLN A 13 -23.05 -17.95 7.35
CA GLN A 13 -22.81 -18.40 8.71
C GLN A 13 -21.32 -18.30 9.09
N LEU A 14 -20.40 -18.73 8.22
CA LEU A 14 -18.97 -18.61 8.43
C LEU A 14 -18.52 -17.14 8.52
N LYS A 15 -19.06 -16.25 7.66
CA LYS A 15 -18.80 -14.81 7.76
C LYS A 15 -19.27 -14.24 9.10
N ALA A 16 -20.44 -14.67 9.60
CA ALA A 16 -20.95 -14.23 10.90
C ALA A 16 -20.05 -14.73 12.05
N GLN A 17 -19.62 -15.99 12.02
CA GLN A 17 -18.69 -16.54 13.01
C GLN A 17 -17.36 -15.77 13.03
N ILE A 18 -16.77 -15.46 11.86
CA ILE A 18 -15.55 -14.65 11.77
C ILE A 18 -15.78 -13.25 12.35
N ARG A 19 -16.93 -12.63 12.10
CA ARG A 19 -17.26 -11.30 12.64
C ARG A 19 -17.33 -11.31 14.16
N GLU A 20 -18.02 -12.30 14.73
CA GLU A 20 -18.13 -12.42 16.19
C GLU A 20 -16.78 -12.74 16.85
N ALA A 21 -15.98 -13.63 16.26
CA ALA A 21 -14.63 -13.92 16.76
C ALA A 21 -13.73 -12.68 16.74
N ARG A 22 -13.76 -11.88 15.66
CA ARG A 22 -13.03 -10.61 15.58
C ARG A 22 -13.49 -9.61 16.62
N LYS A 23 -14.80 -9.51 16.87
CA LYS A 23 -15.37 -8.62 17.88
C LYS A 23 -14.95 -9.04 19.29
N ALA A 24 -14.98 -10.34 19.57
CA ALA A 24 -14.57 -10.88 20.87
C ALA A 24 -13.09 -10.61 21.20
N ALA A 25 -12.22 -10.59 20.17
CA ALA A 25 -10.80 -10.29 20.34
C ALA A 25 -10.45 -8.78 20.34
N ASN A 26 -11.41 -7.90 20.08
CA ASN A 26 -11.19 -6.46 19.93
C ASN A 26 -11.45 -5.72 21.26
N ASP A 27 -10.54 -5.90 22.22
CA ASP A 27 -10.60 -5.36 23.58
C ASP A 27 -10.26 -3.86 23.69
N THR A 28 -9.46 -3.33 22.76
CA THR A 28 -9.09 -1.91 22.68
C THR A 28 -8.82 -1.47 21.25
N THR A 29 -8.51 -0.18 21.06
CA THR A 29 -8.14 0.37 19.74
C THR A 29 -6.75 0.97 19.76
N LEU A 30 -6.08 0.99 18.59
CA LEU A 30 -4.79 1.66 18.43
C LEU A 30 -4.85 3.14 18.89
N ALA A 31 -5.96 3.83 18.63
CA ALA A 31 -6.16 5.20 19.07
C ALA A 31 -6.18 5.35 20.60
N SER A 32 -6.81 4.42 21.31
CA SER A 32 -6.83 4.41 22.78
C SER A 32 -5.43 4.15 23.36
N VAL A 33 -4.67 3.21 22.77
CA VAL A 33 -3.32 2.87 23.22
C VAL A 33 -2.33 4.00 22.94
N ALA A 34 -2.47 4.67 21.79
CA ALA A 34 -1.60 5.76 21.36
C ALA A 34 -2.00 7.14 21.93
N ALA A 35 -3.03 7.22 22.79
CA ALA A 35 -3.63 8.49 23.23
C ALA A 35 -2.64 9.45 23.92
N ASN A 36 -1.61 8.90 24.55
CA ASN A 36 -0.61 9.66 25.30
C ASN A 36 0.71 9.86 24.53
N LEU A 37 0.79 9.45 23.25
CA LEU A 37 1.97 9.67 22.44
C LEU A 37 2.04 11.13 21.98
N GLU A 38 3.22 11.71 22.06
CA GLU A 38 3.46 13.04 21.50
C GLU A 38 3.25 13.04 19.98
N PRO A 39 2.50 14.00 19.42
CA PRO A 39 2.36 14.11 17.97
C PRO A 39 3.70 14.43 17.30
N ILE A 40 3.95 13.84 16.11
CA ILE A 40 5.15 14.07 15.28
C ILE A 40 5.31 15.54 14.83
N GLY A 41 4.27 16.37 15.01
CA GLY A 41 4.26 17.77 14.60
C GLY A 41 4.15 17.92 13.08
N ARG A 42 4.49 19.11 12.58
CA ARG A 42 4.33 19.44 11.16
C ARG A 42 5.47 18.89 10.31
N ILE A 43 5.19 17.90 9.47
CA ILE A 43 6.15 17.38 8.49
C ILE A 43 6.17 18.27 7.24
N GLN A 44 7.32 18.89 6.95
CA GLN A 44 7.52 19.73 5.76
C GLN A 44 8.46 19.04 4.76
N MET A 45 7.89 18.30 3.81
CA MET A 45 8.65 17.68 2.72
C MET A 45 9.00 18.70 1.63
N ARG A 46 10.18 18.53 1.03
CA ARG A 46 10.62 19.28 -0.16
C ARG A 46 11.14 18.32 -1.22
N THR A 47 10.77 18.55 -2.47
CA THR A 47 11.29 17.78 -3.61
C THR A 47 12.81 17.93 -3.69
N ARG A 48 13.53 16.80 -3.65
CA ARG A 48 15.01 16.77 -3.75
C ARG A 48 15.51 16.45 -5.15
N ARG A 49 14.73 15.70 -5.93
CA ARG A 49 15.09 15.22 -7.27
C ARG A 49 13.84 15.19 -8.15
N THR A 50 14.03 15.46 -9.44
CA THR A 50 13.01 15.31 -10.49
C THR A 50 13.59 14.42 -11.58
N LEU A 51 13.11 13.18 -11.67
CA LEU A 51 13.60 12.18 -12.62
C LEU A 51 12.91 12.36 -13.98
N ARG A 52 13.59 13.05 -14.91
CA ARG A 52 13.01 13.39 -16.22
C ARG A 52 13.38 12.32 -17.27
N GLY A 53 12.38 11.73 -17.91
CA GLY A 53 12.65 10.82 -19.02
C GLY A 53 11.47 10.10 -19.65
N HIS A 54 10.40 9.83 -18.89
CA HIS A 54 9.19 9.28 -19.49
C HIS A 54 8.49 10.31 -20.37
N LEU A 55 7.88 9.83 -21.45
CA LEU A 55 7.18 10.65 -22.45
C LEU A 55 5.65 10.54 -22.32
N ALA A 56 5.18 9.71 -21.41
CA ALA A 56 3.76 9.50 -21.13
C ALA A 56 3.52 9.29 -19.64
N LYS A 57 2.28 8.94 -19.27
CA LYS A 57 1.86 8.71 -17.89
C LYS A 57 2.63 7.54 -17.28
N ILE A 58 3.17 7.76 -16.07
CA ILE A 58 3.77 6.72 -15.24
C ILE A 58 2.66 6.05 -14.43
N TYR A 59 2.59 4.72 -14.46
CA TYR A 59 1.56 3.93 -13.78
C TYR A 59 2.05 3.25 -12.51
N ALA A 60 3.33 2.89 -12.47
CA ALA A 60 3.92 2.16 -11.35
C ALA A 60 5.38 2.56 -11.15
N MET A 61 5.83 2.42 -9.91
CA MET A 61 7.25 2.50 -9.55
C MET A 61 7.52 1.57 -8.37
N HIS A 62 8.77 1.12 -8.23
CA HIS A 62 9.19 0.31 -7.10
C HIS A 62 10.66 0.59 -6.76
N TRP A 63 10.94 0.80 -5.48
CA TRP A 63 12.31 0.92 -4.99
C TRP A 63 12.99 -0.44 -4.94
N ALA A 64 14.26 -0.49 -5.33
CA ALA A 64 15.10 -1.62 -5.02
C ALA A 64 15.40 -1.64 -3.51
N SER A 65 15.77 -2.80 -2.97
CA SER A 65 16.13 -2.99 -1.56
C SER A 65 17.38 -2.20 -1.15
N ASP A 66 18.16 -1.69 -2.11
CA ASP A 66 19.34 -0.86 -1.88
C ASP A 66 19.01 0.60 -1.50
N SER A 67 17.73 1.00 -1.50
CA SER A 67 17.26 2.36 -1.20
C SER A 67 17.86 3.46 -2.10
N ARG A 68 18.46 3.09 -3.23
CA ARG A 68 19.10 4.00 -4.19
C ARG A 68 18.46 3.87 -5.56
N ASN A 69 18.29 2.65 -6.03
CA ASN A 69 17.74 2.41 -7.34
C ASN A 69 16.22 2.26 -7.28
N LEU A 70 15.53 2.69 -8.31
CA LEU A 70 14.10 2.43 -8.49
C LEU A 70 13.81 2.10 -9.94
N VAL A 71 12.76 1.32 -10.19
CA VAL A 71 12.19 1.14 -11.53
C VAL A 71 10.89 1.91 -11.63
N SER A 72 10.60 2.48 -12.80
CA SER A 72 9.29 3.03 -13.14
C SER A 72 8.76 2.50 -14.46
N ALA A 73 7.43 2.36 -14.56
CA ALA A 73 6.72 1.87 -15.73
C ALA A 73 5.76 2.92 -16.29
N SER A 74 5.83 3.16 -17.60
CA SER A 74 5.08 4.21 -18.29
C SER A 74 4.32 3.69 -19.50
N GLN A 75 3.28 4.43 -19.87
CA GLN A 75 2.49 4.19 -21.09
C GLN A 75 3.29 4.41 -22.38
N ASP A 76 4.48 5.03 -22.30
CA ASP A 76 5.39 5.18 -23.44
C ASP A 76 6.07 3.86 -23.84
N GLY A 77 5.72 2.75 -23.20
CA GLY A 77 6.27 1.42 -23.46
C GLY A 77 7.63 1.18 -22.82
N LYS A 78 8.08 2.07 -21.92
CA LYS A 78 9.39 1.96 -21.26
C LYS A 78 9.25 1.57 -19.80
N LEU A 79 10.15 0.67 -19.40
CA LEU A 79 10.62 0.52 -18.03
C LEU A 79 11.96 1.25 -17.93
N ILE A 80 12.10 2.13 -16.95
CA ILE A 80 13.35 2.85 -16.71
C ILE A 80 13.84 2.52 -15.31
N VAL A 81 15.10 2.11 -15.20
CA VAL A 81 15.79 1.99 -13.91
C VAL A 81 16.54 3.29 -13.66
N TRP A 82 16.31 3.87 -12.49
CA TRP A 82 16.90 5.14 -12.08
C TRP A 82 17.84 4.93 -10.91
N ASP A 83 18.96 5.63 -10.94
CA ASP A 83 19.75 5.92 -9.75
C ASP A 83 19.21 7.22 -9.12
N SER A 84 18.55 7.13 -7.96
CA SER A 84 17.92 8.28 -7.32
C SER A 84 18.92 9.32 -6.80
N TYR A 85 20.18 8.94 -6.58
CA TYR A 85 21.19 9.86 -6.04
C TYR A 85 21.69 10.81 -7.13
N THR A 86 21.93 10.23 -8.32
CA THR A 86 22.53 10.91 -9.48
C THR A 86 21.52 11.35 -10.54
N THR A 87 20.28 10.83 -10.48
CA THR A 87 19.23 10.98 -11.51
C THR A 87 19.52 10.33 -12.85
N ASN A 88 20.58 9.53 -12.92
CA ASN A 88 20.90 8.74 -14.11
C ASN A 88 19.83 7.68 -14.34
N LYS A 89 19.65 7.33 -15.61
CA LYS A 89 18.68 6.33 -16.06
C LYS A 89 19.33 5.35 -17.01
N SER A 90 18.96 4.08 -16.87
CA SER A 90 19.28 2.98 -17.77
C SER A 90 18.01 2.37 -18.32
#